data_AF-A0A1H5VX16-F1
#
_entry.id   AF-A0A1H5VX16-F1
#
_cell.length_a   1.000
_cell.length_b   1.000
_cell.length_c   1.000
_cell.angle_alpha   90.00
_cell.angle_beta   90.00
_cell.angle_gamma   90.00
#
_symmetry.space_group_name_H-M   'P 1'
#
loop_
_entity.id
_entity.type
_entity.pdbx_description
1 polymer ?
#
loop_
_entity_poly.entity_id
_entity_poly.type
_entity_poly.pdbx_seq_one_letter_code
_entity_poly.pdbx_strand_id
1 'polypeptide(L)'
;MQSGNYVSFRIYARSAGNDTLAVRNVTYYNYGNFSLYPNPSSSTISINSDYKESMDLEIIPLYMSSKILEFKITADEKVDIQDLPKGEYLVRVRIGEDVVLESRLIKNE
;
A
#
# COMPACT_ATOMS: atom_id res chain seq x y z
N MET A 1 4.62 1.81 20.95
CA MET A 1 4.36 3.10 20.32
C MET A 1 5.45 3.32 19.30
N GLN A 2 5.14 3.22 18.01
CA GLN A 2 6.14 3.38 16.95
C GLN A 2 6.30 4.87 16.66
N SER A 3 7.52 5.37 16.82
CA SER A 3 7.86 6.79 16.68
C SER A 3 7.82 7.17 15.21
N GLY A 4 6.65 7.60 14.71
CA GLY A 4 6.54 8.22 13.39
C GLY A 4 7.25 9.57 13.38
N ASN A 5 8.18 9.76 12.45
CA ASN A 5 8.84 11.05 12.24
C ASN A 5 7.82 12.06 11.70
N TYR A 6 7.51 13.11 12.46
CA TYR A 6 6.60 14.17 12.03
C TYR A 6 7.33 15.14 11.09
N VAL A 7 6.90 15.19 9.83
CA VAL A 7 7.27 16.25 8.89
C VAL A 7 6.10 17.22 8.80
N SER A 8 6.31 18.47 9.25
CA SER A 8 5.32 19.54 9.11
C SER A 8 5.77 20.51 8.02
N PHE A 9 4.92 20.72 7.03
CA PHE A 9 5.09 21.77 6.04
C PHE A 9 3.88 22.70 6.06
N ARG A 10 4.15 23.99 5.88
CA ARG A 10 3.13 25.04 5.77
C ARG A 10 3.08 25.50 4.33
N ILE A 11 1.95 25.28 3.67
CA ILE A 11 1.74 25.69 2.27
C ILE A 11 1.06 27.06 2.26
N TYR A 12 1.68 28.01 1.55
CA TYR A 12 1.11 29.31 1.27
C TYR A 12 0.82 29.41 -0.22
N ALA A 13 -0.45 29.57 -0.58
CA ALA A 13 -0.85 29.87 -1.96
C ALA A 13 -1.30 31.33 -2.04
N ARG A 14 -0.74 32.09 -2.99
CA ARG A 14 -1.19 33.46 -3.29
C ARG A 14 -2.11 33.45 -4.50
N SER A 15 -3.28 34.05 -4.33
CA SER A 15 -4.19 34.38 -5.44
C SER A 15 -3.68 35.63 -6.16
N ALA A 16 -4.07 35.82 -7.43
CA ALA A 16 -3.78 37.02 -8.21
C ALA A 16 -4.32 38.32 -7.56
N GLY A 17 -5.27 38.21 -6.63
CA GLY A 17 -5.80 39.30 -5.81
C GLY A 17 -5.00 39.63 -4.54
N ASN A 18 -3.81 39.05 -4.35
CA ASN A 18 -2.95 39.22 -3.16
C ASN A 18 -3.48 38.58 -1.86
N ASP A 19 -4.56 37.82 -1.91
CA ASP A 19 -5.04 37.01 -0.80
C ASP A 19 -4.09 35.83 -0.54
N THR A 20 -3.78 35.60 0.75
CA THR A 20 -2.95 34.47 1.19
C THR A 20 -3.84 33.37 1.75
N LEU A 21 -3.99 32.28 1.01
CA LEU A 21 -4.60 31.06 1.53
C LEU A 21 -3.51 30.26 2.27
N ALA A 22 -3.69 30.09 3.58
CA ALA A 22 -2.81 29.29 4.41
C ALA A 22 -3.48 27.96 4.73
N VAL A 23 -2.88 26.85 4.30
CA VAL A 23 -3.31 25.51 4.73
C VAL A 23 -2.72 25.28 6.13
N ARG A 24 -3.58 25.11 7.13
CA ARG A 24 -3.21 24.73 8.50
C ARG A 24 -3.55 23.26 8.71
N ASN A 25 -2.71 22.56 9.48
CA ASN A 25 -2.88 21.15 9.86
C ASN A 25 -2.67 20.15 8.70
N VAL A 26 -1.51 20.19 8.06
CA VAL A 26 -1.10 19.08 7.20
C VAL A 26 -0.56 17.96 8.09
N THR A 27 -1.28 16.84 8.13
CA THR A 27 -0.82 15.62 8.78
C THR A 27 -0.16 14.73 7.74
N TYR A 28 1.11 14.39 7.95
CA TYR A 28 1.84 13.42 7.15
C TYR A 28 1.90 12.10 7.92
N TYR A 29 1.39 11.03 7.32
CA TYR A 29 1.49 9.68 7.87
C TYR A 29 2.65 8.96 7.23
N ASN A 30 3.69 8.65 8.02
CA ASN A 30 4.78 7.79 7.59
C ASN A 30 4.48 6.38 8.09
N TYR A 31 4.12 5.49 7.18
CA TYR A 31 3.77 4.10 7.49
C TYR A 31 5.01 3.16 7.54
N GLY A 32 6.22 3.69 7.32
CA GLY A 32 7.46 2.92 7.29
C GLY A 32 7.77 2.34 5.91
N ASN A 33 8.69 1.37 5.90
CA ASN A 33 9.09 0.67 4.67
C ASN A 33 8.20 -0.57 4.47
N PHE A 34 7.80 -0.82 3.23
CA PHE A 34 7.04 -2.00 2.85
C PHE A 34 7.79 -2.76 1.78
N SER A 35 7.88 -4.08 1.91
CA SER A 35 8.38 -4.95 0.84
C SER A 35 7.55 -6.21 0.71
N LEU A 36 7.33 -6.65 -0.53
CA LEU A 36 6.61 -7.88 -0.85
C LEU A 36 7.60 -9.03 -0.95
N TYR A 37 7.34 -10.14 -0.24
CA TYR A 37 8.21 -11.31 -0.24
C TYR A 37 7.44 -12.61 0.06
N PRO A 38 7.95 -13.79 -0.31
CA PRO A 38 8.99 -13.96 -1.32
C PRO A 38 8.49 -13.52 -2.71
N ASN A 39 9.41 -13.04 -3.55
CA ASN A 39 9.13 -12.82 -4.98
C ASN A 39 8.77 -14.18 -5.60
N PRO A 40 7.54 -14.39 -6.08
CA PRO A 40 6.84 -15.63 -5.80
C PRO A 40 7.32 -16.78 -6.68
N SER A 41 8.23 -17.57 -6.12
CA SER A 41 8.47 -18.96 -6.50
C SER A 41 7.67 -19.94 -5.63
N SER A 42 6.91 -19.43 -4.65
CA SER A 42 6.09 -20.19 -3.71
C SER A 42 4.62 -19.80 -3.83
N SER A 43 3.72 -20.70 -3.43
CA SER A 43 2.27 -20.48 -3.38
C SER A 43 1.81 -19.47 -2.32
N THR A 44 2.72 -18.75 -1.68
CA THR A 44 2.42 -17.78 -0.61
C THR A 44 3.15 -16.47 -0.83
N ILE A 45 2.53 -15.37 -0.39
CA ILE A 45 3.15 -14.04 -0.29
C ILE A 45 2.94 -13.46 1.11
N SER A 46 3.78 -12.50 1.48
CA SER A 46 3.76 -11.79 2.75
C SER A 46 4.33 -10.38 2.57
N ILE A 47 3.93 -9.47 3.46
CA ILE A 47 4.37 -8.07 3.44
C ILE A 47 5.26 -7.81 4.63
N ASN A 48 6.50 -7.36 4.39
CA ASN A 48 7.43 -7.02 5.45
C ASN A 48 7.23 -5.55 5.70
N SER A 49 6.83 -5.23 6.92
CA SER A 49 6.66 -3.87 7.34
C SER A 49 6.86 -3.77 8.84
N ASP A 50 7.35 -2.62 9.25
CA ASP A 50 7.38 -2.23 10.64
C ASP A 50 5.96 -1.87 11.16
N TYR A 51 4.99 -1.64 10.26
CA TYR A 51 3.62 -1.28 10.60
C TYR A 51 2.88 -2.43 11.31
N LYS A 52 2.39 -2.15 12.53
CA LYS A 52 1.85 -3.18 13.44
C LYS A 52 0.33 -3.37 13.39
N GLU A 53 -0.38 -2.55 12.62
CA GLU A 53 -1.84 -2.63 12.53
C GLU A 53 -2.26 -3.42 11.28
N SER A 54 -3.56 -3.67 11.15
CA SER A 54 -4.11 -4.36 9.98
C SER A 54 -4.01 -3.49 8.74
N MET A 55 -3.64 -4.11 7.62
CA MET A 55 -3.58 -3.51 6.29
C MET A 55 -4.53 -4.26 5.36
N ASP A 56 -4.96 -3.60 4.30
CA ASP A 56 -5.76 -4.21 3.25
C ASP A 56 -4.84 -4.55 2.07
N LEU A 57 -4.76 -5.83 1.72
CA LEU A 57 -4.03 -6.35 0.56
C LEU A 57 -5.01 -6.58 -0.59
N GLU A 58 -4.80 -5.89 -1.69
CA GLU A 58 -5.55 -6.08 -2.94
C GLU A 58 -4.68 -6.86 -3.94
N ILE A 59 -5.24 -7.93 -4.52
CA ILE A 59 -4.64 -8.65 -5.65
C ILE A 59 -5.58 -8.52 -6.85
N ILE A 60 -5.10 -7.83 -7.88
CA ILE A 60 -5.90 -7.43 -9.04
C ILE A 60 -5.30 -8.08 -10.30
N PRO A 61 -6.01 -8.99 -10.99
CA PRO A 61 -5.55 -9.56 -12.25
C PRO A 61 -5.50 -8.49 -13.34
N LEU A 62 -4.37 -8.35 -14.03
CA LEU A 62 -4.22 -7.33 -15.07
C LEU A 62 -5.10 -7.58 -16.31
N TYR A 63 -5.47 -8.83 -16.56
CA TYR A 63 -6.32 -9.23 -17.68
C TYR A 63 -7.83 -9.04 -17.40
N MET A 64 -8.22 -8.94 -16.12
CA MET A 64 -9.60 -8.75 -15.66
C MET A 64 -9.60 -7.76 -14.50
N SER A 65 -9.45 -6.48 -14.83
CA SER A 65 -9.35 -5.37 -13.87
C SER A 65 -10.56 -5.20 -12.95
N SER A 66 -11.67 -5.87 -13.22
CA SER A 66 -12.89 -5.83 -12.40
C SER A 66 -12.89 -6.81 -11.22
N LYS A 67 -11.98 -7.78 -11.17
CA LYS A 67 -11.90 -8.74 -10.05
C LYS A 67 -10.82 -8.29 -9.08
N ILE A 68 -11.22 -7.79 -7.92
CA ILE A 68 -10.29 -7.45 -6.84
C ILE A 68 -10.43 -8.53 -5.78
N LEU A 69 -9.31 -9.15 -5.41
CA LEU A 69 -9.26 -10.05 -4.25
C LEU A 69 -8.68 -9.25 -3.08
N GLU A 70 -9.48 -9.07 -2.04
CA GLU A 70 -9.11 -8.26 -0.87
C GLU A 70 -8.90 -9.16 0.34
N PHE A 71 -7.78 -8.96 1.02
CA PHE A 71 -7.42 -9.67 2.25
C PHE A 71 -7.07 -8.64 3.31
N LYS A 72 -7.51 -8.86 4.55
CA LYS A 72 -7.02 -8.08 5.69
C LYS A 72 -5.86 -8.85 6.30
N ILE A 73 -4.68 -8.21 6.34
CA ILE A 73 -3.43 -8.85 6.75
C ILE A 73 -2.68 -8.01 7.79
N THR A 74 -1.80 -8.67 8.52
CA THR A 74 -0.78 -8.02 9.36
C THR A 74 0.62 -8.20 8.77
N ALA A 75 1.59 -7.44 9.29
CA ALA A 75 2.98 -7.60 8.86
C ALA A 75 3.47 -9.04 9.06
N ASP A 76 4.22 -9.54 8.08
CA ASP A 76 4.77 -10.90 8.00
C ASP A 76 3.72 -12.04 7.98
N GLU A 77 2.43 -11.71 7.89
CA GLU A 77 1.37 -12.68 7.66
C GLU A 77 1.46 -13.27 6.25
N LYS A 78 1.33 -14.60 6.17
CA LYS A 78 1.37 -15.32 4.90
C LYS A 78 -0.02 -15.45 4.31
N VAL A 79 -0.19 -14.91 3.11
CA VAL A 79 -1.38 -15.07 2.28
C VAL A 79 -1.13 -16.19 1.30
N ASP A 80 -2.05 -17.16 1.29
CA ASP A 80 -2.06 -18.23 0.30
C ASP A 80 -2.61 -17.72 -1.02
N ILE A 81 -1.83 -17.93 -2.09
CA ILE A 81 -2.14 -17.55 -3.48
C ILE A 81 -2.06 -18.75 -4.41
N GLN A 82 -2.16 -19.98 -3.87
CA GLN A 82 -2.12 -21.20 -4.66
C GLN A 82 -3.21 -21.23 -5.72
N ASP A 83 -4.43 -20.83 -5.34
CA ASP A 83 -5.63 -20.90 -6.20
C ASP A 83 -5.74 -19.75 -7.22
N LEU A 84 -4.80 -18.81 -7.22
CA LEU A 84 -4.77 -17.78 -8.26
C LEU A 84 -4.43 -18.42 -9.61
N PRO A 85 -5.16 -18.10 -10.70
CA PRO A 85 -4.76 -18.52 -12.04
C PRO A 85 -3.34 -18.06 -12.39
N LYS A 86 -2.74 -18.73 -13.38
CA LYS A 86 -1.49 -18.21 -13.98
C LYS A 86 -1.76 -16.88 -14.65
N GLY A 87 -0.84 -15.93 -14.48
CA GLY A 87 -0.97 -14.61 -15.10
C GLY A 87 -0.26 -13.51 -14.33
N GLU A 88 -0.54 -12.29 -14.78
CA GLU A 88 0.02 -11.07 -14.19
C GLU A 88 -1.01 -10.38 -13.29
N TYR A 89 -0.53 -9.97 -12.12
CA TYR A 89 -1.33 -9.35 -11.07
C TYR A 89 -0.67 -8.04 -10.62
N LEU A 90 -1.50 -7.07 -10.30
CA LEU A 90 -1.13 -5.90 -9.51
C LEU A 90 -1.43 -6.22 -8.05
N VAL A 91 -0.42 -6.09 -7.20
CA VAL A 91 -0.56 -6.26 -5.76
C VAL A 91 -0.46 -4.88 -5.12
N ARG A 92 -1.45 -4.51 -4.33
CA ARG A 92 -1.47 -3.25 -3.58
C ARG A 92 -1.65 -3.52 -2.10
N VAL A 93 -0.96 -2.75 -1.28
CA VAL A 93 -1.19 -2.70 0.17
C VAL A 93 -1.72 -1.33 0.51
N ARG A 94 -2.81 -1.29 1.27
CA ARG A 94 -3.50 -0.08 1.68
C ARG A 94 -3.63 0.01 3.17
N ILE A 95 -3.57 1.25 3.65
CA ILE A 95 -3.85 1.62 5.03
C ILE A 95 -4.90 2.72 4.97
N GLY A 96 -6.16 2.35 5.23
CA GLY A 96 -7.30 3.24 4.98
C GLY A 96 -7.42 3.56 3.49
N GLU A 97 -7.37 4.85 3.13
CA GLU A 97 -7.48 5.29 1.74
C GLU A 97 -6.13 5.28 1.00
N ASP A 98 -5.00 5.26 1.74
CA ASP A 98 -3.66 5.41 1.20
C ASP A 98 -3.13 4.10 0.62
N VAL A 99 -2.52 4.16 -0.57
CA VAL A 99 -1.75 3.04 -1.16
C VAL A 99 -0.30 3.19 -0.75
N VAL A 100 0.20 2.26 0.07
CA VAL A 100 1.55 2.33 0.66
C VAL A 100 2.57 1.43 -0.05
N LEU A 101 2.09 0.42 -0.75
CA LEU A 101 2.91 -0.44 -1.62
C LEU A 101 2.11 -0.77 -2.88
N GLU A 102 2.77 -0.68 -4.03
CA GLU A 102 2.26 -1.20 -5.29
C GLU A 102 3.38 -2.02 -5.93
N SER A 103 3.08 -3.26 -6.33
CA SER A 103 4.05 -4.14 -6.96
C SER A 103 3.39 -5.03 -8.01
N ARG A 104 4.21 -5.48 -8.96
CA ARG A 104 3.77 -6.38 -10.02
C ARG A 104 4.16 -7.81 -9.65
N LEU A 105 3.17 -8.70 -9.66
CA LEU A 105 3.34 -10.12 -9.40
C LEU A 105 3.08 -10.90 -10.69
N ILE A 106 3.98 -11.84 -11.01
CA ILE A 106 3.83 -12.74 -12.15
C ILE A 106 3.77 -14.16 -11.62
N LYS A 107 2.62 -14.83 -11.78
CA LYS A 107 2.44 -16.23 -11.41
C LYS A 107 2.60 -17.12 -12.65
N ASN A 108 3.71 -17.84 -12.71
CA ASN A 108 4.06 -18.72 -13.84
C ASN A 108 3.49 -20.15 -13.69
N GLU A 109 3.23 -20.58 -12.46
CA GLU A 109 2.78 -21.94 -12.11
C GLU A 109 1.60 -21.95 -11.14
#